data_AF-C5AR43-F1
#
_entry.id   AF-C5AR43-F1
#
_cell.length_a   1.000
_cell.length_b   1.000
_cell.length_c   1.000
_cell.angle_alpha   90.00
_cell.angle_beta   90.00
_cell.angle_gamma   90.00
#
_symmetry.space_group_name_H-M   'P 1'
#
loop_
_entity.id
_entity.type
_entity.pdbx_description
1 polymer ?
#
loop_
_entity_poly.entity_id
_entity_poly.type
_entity_poly.pdbx_seq_one_letter_code
_entity_poly.pdbx_strand_id
1 'polypeptide(L)'
;MRVALQAVLTGRVAPLGAKGAASAIAKTPVLEPVVVGTLGLAGDEQADRRVHGGPEKAVHHYALDHAAAWRGDLPGLPDLLEQPGAFGENFSTHGLTEHDVCVGDLWRVGSALLQVSQARQPCFKLNLRFGVPDMARRVQASGRTGWYYRVIETGVVAADNGLELVERPHPDWPLSRLLHHFYVDRLDAAALRAIAGLAPLTESWRALAARRLASGAVEDWRRRLGEEG
;
A
#
# COMPACT_ATOMS: atom_id res chain seq x y z
N MET A 1 -19.69 -1.63 -7.51
CA MET A 1 -18.50 -1.96 -8.34
C MET A 1 -17.94 -3.28 -7.86
N ARG A 2 -17.56 -4.19 -8.75
CA ARG A 2 -16.90 -5.45 -8.40
C ARG A 2 -15.68 -5.65 -9.29
N VAL A 3 -14.54 -6.03 -8.71
CA VAL A 3 -13.33 -6.41 -9.45
C VAL A 3 -12.83 -7.78 -9.01
N ALA A 4 -12.18 -8.50 -9.90
CA ALA A 4 -11.62 -9.81 -9.59
C ALA A 4 -10.30 -9.67 -8.82
N LEU A 5 -10.18 -10.40 -7.70
CA LEU A 5 -8.89 -10.61 -7.06
C LEU A 5 -8.04 -11.51 -7.96
N GLN A 6 -6.85 -11.07 -8.34
CA GLN A 6 -5.96 -11.84 -9.22
C GLN A 6 -5.05 -12.76 -8.40
N ALA A 7 -4.67 -12.33 -7.21
CA ALA A 7 -3.86 -13.10 -6.30
C ALA A 7 -4.13 -12.71 -4.85
N VAL A 8 -4.12 -13.72 -3.99
CA VAL A 8 -3.89 -13.58 -2.54
C VAL A 8 -2.46 -14.03 -2.29
N LEU A 9 -1.68 -13.24 -1.55
CA LEU A 9 -0.28 -13.51 -1.30
C LEU A 9 0.07 -13.39 0.19
N THR A 10 0.98 -14.24 0.62
CA THR A 10 1.56 -14.23 1.97
C THR A 10 3.06 -14.39 1.88
N GLY A 11 3.80 -13.98 2.92
CA GLY A 11 5.23 -14.17 2.99
C GLY A 11 5.73 -14.22 4.42
N ARG A 12 6.88 -14.88 4.60
CA ARG A 12 7.60 -14.94 5.88
C ARG A 12 8.74 -13.95 5.91
N VAL A 13 9.15 -13.54 7.10
CA VAL A 13 10.32 -12.68 7.27
C VAL A 13 11.58 -13.44 6.87
N ALA A 14 12.34 -12.86 5.95
CA ALA A 14 13.64 -13.33 5.52
C ALA A 14 14.64 -12.16 5.42
N PRO A 15 15.95 -12.43 5.46
CA PRO A 15 16.98 -11.43 5.17
C PRO A 15 16.84 -10.88 3.74
N LEU A 16 16.91 -9.56 3.58
CA LEU A 16 16.80 -8.86 2.30
C LEU A 16 18.06 -8.02 2.02
N GLY A 17 18.61 -8.19 0.81
CA GLY A 17 19.81 -7.49 0.36
C GLY A 17 21.09 -7.91 1.08
N ALA A 18 22.22 -7.33 0.69
CA ALA A 18 23.55 -7.73 1.19
C ALA A 18 23.73 -7.56 2.71
N LYS A 19 23.04 -6.59 3.33
CA LYS A 19 23.10 -6.33 4.78
C LYS A 19 22.07 -7.16 5.59
N GLY A 20 21.29 -8.03 4.93
CA GLY A 20 20.36 -8.93 5.60
C GLY A 20 19.22 -8.25 6.35
N ALA A 21 18.66 -7.17 5.80
CA ALA A 21 17.56 -6.45 6.44
C ALA A 21 16.30 -7.35 6.53
N ALA A 22 15.73 -7.52 7.72
CA ALA A 22 14.54 -8.36 7.90
C ALA A 22 13.33 -7.82 7.12
N SER A 23 12.71 -8.65 6.28
CA SER A 23 11.58 -8.28 5.45
C SER A 23 10.72 -9.46 5.02
N ALA A 24 9.40 -9.28 4.94
CA ALA A 24 8.45 -10.22 4.33
C ALA A 24 7.92 -9.67 2.98
N ILE A 25 8.74 -8.90 2.26
CA ILE A 25 8.34 -8.26 1.00
C ILE A 25 8.22 -9.24 -0.16
N ALA A 26 8.95 -10.36 -0.12
CA ALA A 26 8.91 -11.40 -1.15
C ALA A 26 7.75 -12.36 -0.85
N LYS A 27 6.52 -11.91 -1.09
CA LYS A 27 5.31 -12.73 -0.91
C LYS A 27 5.06 -13.60 -2.14
N THR A 28 4.45 -14.75 -1.93
CA THR A 28 4.06 -15.68 -3.00
C THR A 28 2.56 -15.92 -2.98
N PRO A 29 1.94 -16.20 -4.15
CA PRO A 29 0.53 -16.55 -4.20
C PRO A 29 0.19 -17.77 -3.33
N VAL A 30 -0.99 -17.74 -2.73
CA VAL A 30 -1.60 -18.87 -2.03
C VAL A 30 -2.87 -19.28 -2.77
N LEU A 31 -3.05 -20.59 -2.97
CA LEU A 31 -4.18 -21.15 -3.71
C LEU A 31 -5.36 -21.48 -2.81
N GLU A 32 -5.07 -21.87 -1.57
CA GLU A 32 -6.08 -22.24 -0.59
C GLU A 32 -6.72 -20.99 0.05
N PRO A 33 -7.99 -21.08 0.49
CA PRO A 33 -8.62 -20.02 1.26
C PRO A 33 -7.81 -19.65 2.51
N VAL A 34 -7.67 -18.35 2.77
CA VAL A 34 -6.87 -17.79 3.88
C VAL A 34 -7.75 -16.99 4.82
N VAL A 35 -7.54 -17.19 6.12
CA VAL A 35 -8.18 -16.38 7.16
C VAL A 35 -7.57 -14.99 7.17
N VAL A 36 -8.42 -13.96 7.12
CA VAL A 36 -8.06 -12.56 7.31
C VAL A 36 -8.43 -12.15 8.73
N GLY A 37 -7.41 -12.00 9.57
CA GLY A 37 -7.54 -11.52 10.94
C GLY A 37 -7.24 -10.02 11.06
N THR A 38 -7.48 -9.45 12.23
CA THR A 38 -7.30 -8.01 12.50
C THR A 38 -5.88 -7.50 12.28
N LEU A 39 -4.88 -8.38 12.25
CA LEU A 39 -3.48 -8.04 12.04
C LEU A 39 -2.93 -8.46 10.66
N GLY A 40 -3.74 -9.10 9.83
CA GLY A 40 -3.38 -9.55 8.49
C GLY A 40 -3.82 -10.98 8.18
N LEU A 41 -3.28 -11.51 7.08
CA LEU A 41 -3.59 -12.84 6.58
C LEU A 41 -2.87 -13.91 7.39
N ALA A 42 -3.55 -15.04 7.64
CA ALA A 42 -2.92 -16.20 8.24
C ALA A 42 -1.75 -16.70 7.36
N GLY A 43 -0.59 -16.93 7.98
CA GLY A 43 0.65 -17.29 7.28
C GLY A 43 1.47 -16.09 6.77
N ASP A 44 0.92 -14.87 6.82
CA ASP A 44 1.66 -13.66 6.49
C ASP A 44 2.38 -13.07 7.70
N GLU A 45 3.61 -12.62 7.51
CA GLU A 45 4.42 -12.01 8.55
C GLU A 45 4.77 -10.54 8.25
N GLN A 46 5.05 -9.79 9.30
CA GLN A 46 5.41 -8.37 9.21
C GLN A 46 6.65 -8.12 10.07
N ALA A 47 7.79 -7.82 9.42
CA ALA A 47 9.08 -7.67 10.09
C ALA A 47 9.15 -6.49 11.09
N ASP A 48 8.44 -5.39 10.81
CA ASP A 48 8.30 -4.27 11.74
C ASP A 48 6.83 -3.82 11.79
N ARG A 49 6.13 -4.17 12.87
CA ARG A 49 4.72 -3.83 13.06
C ARG A 49 4.47 -2.36 13.38
N ARG A 50 5.49 -1.59 13.79
CA ARG A 50 5.35 -0.14 14.00
C ARG A 50 5.26 0.57 12.64
N VAL A 51 6.08 0.15 11.68
CA VAL A 51 6.25 0.83 10.39
C VAL A 51 5.44 0.18 9.26
N HIS A 52 5.46 -1.14 9.14
CA HIS A 52 4.95 -1.88 7.97
C HIS A 52 3.79 -2.84 8.29
N GLY A 53 3.23 -2.73 9.49
CA GLY A 53 2.15 -3.61 9.94
C GLY A 53 1.22 -2.95 10.94
N GLY A 54 0.50 -3.81 11.66
CA GLY A 54 -0.51 -3.41 12.64
C GLY A 54 -1.92 -3.36 12.05
N PRO A 55 -2.94 -3.09 12.89
CA PRO A 55 -4.35 -3.16 12.49
C PRO A 55 -4.72 -2.21 11.35
N GLU A 56 -4.03 -1.08 11.27
CA GLU A 56 -4.20 -0.07 10.22
C GLU A 56 -3.55 -0.45 8.88
N LYS A 57 -2.73 -1.51 8.86
CA LYS A 57 -1.95 -1.97 7.70
C LYS A 57 -2.01 -3.50 7.59
N ALA A 58 -3.18 -4.07 7.88
CA ALA A 58 -3.38 -5.51 7.96
C ALA A 58 -3.23 -6.18 6.58
N VAL A 59 -3.75 -5.53 5.53
CA VAL A 59 -3.71 -6.05 4.16
C VAL A 59 -3.15 -4.99 3.22
N HIS A 60 -2.07 -5.31 2.50
CA HIS A 60 -1.50 -4.45 1.46
C HIS A 60 -2.09 -4.81 0.09
N HIS A 61 -2.49 -3.81 -0.69
CA HIS A 61 -3.04 -3.98 -2.04
C HIS A 61 -2.15 -3.30 -3.06
N TYR A 62 -1.87 -3.96 -4.19
CA TYR A 62 -1.22 -3.33 -5.34
C TYR A 62 -1.99 -3.56 -6.64
N ALA A 63 -2.00 -2.53 -7.49
CA ALA A 63 -2.66 -2.56 -8.79
C ALA A 63 -1.71 -3.14 -9.84
N LEU A 64 -2.11 -4.25 -10.47
CA LEU A 64 -1.34 -4.86 -11.56
C LEU A 64 -1.42 -4.03 -12.85
N ASP A 65 -2.37 -3.10 -12.94
CA ASP A 65 -2.47 -2.10 -14.02
C ASP A 65 -1.15 -1.31 -14.21
N HIS A 66 -0.37 -1.16 -13.15
CA HIS A 66 0.90 -0.44 -13.16
C HIS A 66 2.04 -1.20 -13.86
N ALA A 67 1.88 -2.51 -14.13
CA ALA A 67 2.95 -3.36 -14.64
C ALA A 67 3.52 -2.88 -15.99
N ALA A 68 2.67 -2.43 -16.91
CA ALA A 68 3.12 -1.93 -18.22
C ALA A 68 3.99 -0.67 -18.09
N ALA A 69 3.61 0.26 -17.21
CA ALA A 69 4.39 1.46 -16.96
C ALA A 69 5.73 1.13 -16.29
N TRP A 70 5.74 0.20 -15.32
CA TRP A 70 6.98 -0.25 -14.69
C TRP A 70 7.94 -0.95 -15.65
N ARG A 71 7.43 -1.73 -16.61
CA ARG A 71 8.27 -2.33 -17.66
C ARG A 71 8.95 -1.27 -18.53
N GLY A 72 8.27 -0.16 -18.81
CA GLY A 72 8.87 0.99 -19.50
C GLY A 72 9.94 1.69 -18.66
N ASP A 73 9.68 1.87 -17.37
CA ASP A 73 10.58 2.60 -16.46
C ASP A 73 11.80 1.77 -16.01
N LEU A 74 11.71 0.44 -16.10
CA LEU A 74 12.72 -0.53 -15.60
C LEU A 74 13.03 -1.60 -16.66
N PRO A 75 13.64 -1.22 -17.80
CA PRO A 75 14.05 -2.20 -18.81
C PRO A 75 15.06 -3.17 -18.19
N GLY A 76 14.75 -4.47 -18.18
CA GLY A 76 15.62 -5.52 -17.64
C GLY A 76 15.17 -6.19 -16.34
N LEU A 77 14.03 -5.77 -15.77
CA LEU A 77 13.40 -6.47 -14.63
C LEU A 77 12.04 -7.13 -14.95
N PRO A 78 11.82 -7.73 -16.15
CA PRO A 78 10.50 -8.26 -16.50
C PRO A 78 10.05 -9.32 -15.50
N ASP A 79 10.90 -10.31 -15.17
CA ASP A 79 10.49 -11.49 -14.39
C ASP A 79 9.86 -11.16 -13.03
N LEU A 80 10.37 -10.14 -12.33
CA LEU A 80 9.80 -9.71 -11.05
C LEU A 80 8.47 -8.98 -11.23
N LEU A 81 8.27 -8.29 -12.36
CA LEU A 81 7.06 -7.54 -12.70
C LEU A 81 5.98 -8.40 -13.39
N GLU A 82 6.34 -9.57 -13.93
CA GLU A 82 5.41 -10.52 -14.57
C GLU A 82 4.58 -11.33 -13.55
N GLN A 83 4.95 -11.29 -12.26
CA GLN A 83 4.25 -12.01 -11.20
C GLN A 83 3.73 -11.06 -10.12
N PRO A 84 2.51 -11.29 -9.59
CA PRO A 84 2.03 -10.62 -8.38
C PRO A 84 3.00 -10.79 -7.21
N GLY A 85 3.05 -9.80 -6.32
CA GLY A 85 3.88 -9.82 -5.10
C GLY A 85 5.16 -9.00 -5.18
N ALA A 86 5.48 -8.41 -6.33
CA ALA A 86 6.70 -7.63 -6.53
C ALA A 86 6.86 -6.49 -5.50
N PHE A 87 5.74 -5.89 -5.08
CA PHE A 87 5.69 -4.76 -4.17
C PHE A 87 5.38 -5.17 -2.72
N GLY A 88 5.30 -6.48 -2.46
CA GLY A 88 5.01 -7.08 -1.15
C GLY A 88 3.56 -6.96 -0.73
N GLU A 89 2.66 -6.84 -1.68
CA GLU A 89 1.22 -6.85 -1.52
C GLU A 89 0.67 -8.22 -1.13
N ASN A 90 -0.44 -8.19 -0.40
CA ASN A 90 -1.25 -9.35 -0.10
C ASN A 90 -2.34 -9.56 -1.16
N PHE A 91 -2.88 -8.47 -1.71
CA PHE A 91 -3.90 -8.51 -2.75
C PHE A 91 -3.41 -7.81 -4.02
N SER A 92 -3.65 -8.45 -5.16
CA SER A 92 -3.37 -7.89 -6.47
C SER A 92 -4.63 -7.91 -7.32
N THR A 93 -4.95 -6.79 -7.99
CA THR A 93 -6.13 -6.67 -8.87
C THR A 93 -5.76 -5.98 -10.19
N HIS A 94 -6.63 -6.14 -11.18
CA HIS A 94 -6.74 -5.24 -12.33
C HIS A 94 -7.99 -4.36 -12.22
N GLY A 95 -7.98 -3.20 -12.87
CA GLY A 95 -9.14 -2.29 -12.95
C GLY A 95 -9.39 -1.46 -11.69
N LEU A 96 -8.43 -1.41 -10.77
CA LEU A 96 -8.44 -0.51 -9.62
C LEU A 96 -7.06 0.10 -9.45
N THR A 97 -6.99 1.43 -9.46
CA THR A 97 -5.79 2.20 -9.13
C THR A 97 -6.05 3.17 -7.98
N GLU A 98 -5.03 3.91 -7.57
CA GLU A 98 -5.14 4.98 -6.58
C GLU A 98 -6.13 6.08 -6.99
N HIS A 99 -6.51 6.18 -8.28
CA HIS A 99 -7.53 7.10 -8.76
C HIS A 99 -8.96 6.62 -8.48
N ASP A 100 -9.16 5.32 -8.36
CA ASP A 100 -10.49 4.68 -8.27
C ASP A 100 -10.89 4.35 -6.83
N VAL A 101 -9.92 4.37 -5.91
CA VAL A 101 -10.06 3.97 -4.51
C VAL A 101 -9.99 5.20 -3.62
N CYS A 102 -10.96 5.35 -2.72
CA CYS A 102 -11.04 6.49 -1.80
C CYS A 102 -10.69 6.11 -0.36
N VAL A 103 -10.23 7.09 0.40
CA VAL A 103 -9.98 6.93 1.85
C VAL A 103 -11.29 6.50 2.54
N GLY A 104 -11.24 5.43 3.32
CA GLY A 104 -12.39 4.93 4.06
C GLY A 104 -13.37 4.07 3.25
N ASP A 105 -13.12 3.82 1.96
CA ASP A 105 -13.92 2.86 1.18
C ASP A 105 -14.01 1.52 1.92
N LEU A 106 -15.21 0.95 1.99
CA LEU A 106 -15.46 -0.38 2.52
C LEU A 106 -15.62 -1.39 1.39
N TRP A 107 -14.81 -2.45 1.44
CA TRP A 107 -14.76 -3.51 0.44
C TRP A 107 -15.05 -4.86 1.08
N ARG A 108 -15.99 -5.60 0.51
CA ARG A 108 -16.24 -6.99 0.87
C ARG A 108 -15.45 -7.91 -0.05
N VAL A 109 -14.78 -8.89 0.54
CA VAL A 109 -14.03 -9.93 -0.16
C VAL A 109 -14.18 -11.24 0.58
N GLY A 110 -14.73 -12.26 -0.08
CA GLY A 110 -15.18 -13.48 0.61
C GLY A 110 -16.13 -13.13 1.76
N SER A 111 -15.81 -13.57 2.97
CA SER A 111 -16.56 -13.19 4.19
C SER A 111 -15.96 -12.02 4.98
N ALA A 112 -14.83 -11.45 4.54
CA ALA A 112 -14.19 -10.33 5.22
C ALA A 112 -14.74 -8.97 4.74
N LEU A 113 -14.80 -8.01 5.66
CA LEU A 113 -15.06 -6.59 5.37
C LEU A 113 -13.84 -5.77 5.71
N LEU A 114 -13.32 -5.05 4.71
CA LEU A 114 -12.08 -4.30 4.78
C LEU A 114 -12.36 -2.83 4.55
N GLN A 115 -11.63 -1.95 5.24
CA GLN A 115 -11.73 -0.50 5.04
C GLN A 115 -10.37 0.08 4.64
N VAL A 116 -10.35 0.89 3.58
CA VAL A 116 -9.14 1.60 3.13
C VAL A 116 -8.68 2.56 4.22
N SER A 117 -7.48 2.33 4.75
CA SER A 117 -6.95 3.07 5.89
C SER A 117 -6.00 4.18 5.49
N GLN A 118 -5.17 3.94 4.49
CA GLN A 118 -4.16 4.87 3.96
C GLN A 118 -3.57 4.36 2.65
N ALA A 119 -2.98 5.25 1.86
CA ALA A 119 -2.06 4.85 0.81
C ALA A 119 -0.77 4.24 1.40
N ARG A 120 -0.02 3.50 0.58
CA ARG A 120 1.24 2.90 1.02
C ARG A 120 2.39 3.89 0.86
N GLN A 121 3.17 4.10 1.91
CA GLN A 121 4.41 4.88 1.81
C GLN A 121 5.55 3.98 1.35
N PRO A 122 6.23 4.28 0.22
CA PRO A 122 7.38 3.49 -0.21
C PRO A 122 8.56 3.66 0.74
N CYS A 123 9.39 2.63 0.83
CA CYS A 123 10.59 2.60 1.68
C CYS A 123 11.75 1.89 0.98
N PHE A 124 12.97 2.09 1.48
CA PHE A 124 14.22 1.58 0.93
C PHE A 124 14.26 0.06 0.68
N LYS A 125 13.40 -0.73 1.35
CA LYS A 125 13.29 -2.18 1.10
C LYS A 125 12.89 -2.49 -0.35
N LEU A 126 12.20 -1.57 -1.04
CA LEU A 126 11.98 -1.68 -2.48
C LEU A 126 13.29 -1.62 -3.27
N ASN A 127 14.20 -0.73 -2.91
CA ASN A 127 15.49 -0.60 -3.59
C ASN A 127 16.24 -1.93 -3.52
N LEU A 128 16.22 -2.56 -2.35
CA LEU A 128 16.83 -3.88 -2.14
C LEU A 128 16.11 -5.00 -2.89
N ARG A 129 14.77 -5.00 -2.92
CA ARG A 129 13.97 -6.04 -3.58
C ARG A 129 14.15 -6.01 -5.10
N PHE A 130 14.19 -4.82 -5.69
CA PHE A 130 14.31 -4.64 -7.14
C PHE A 130 15.77 -4.58 -7.60
N GLY A 131 16.74 -4.44 -6.69
CA GLY A 131 18.14 -4.18 -7.05
C GLY A 131 18.35 -2.81 -7.72
N VAL A 132 17.41 -1.87 -7.53
CA VAL A 132 17.38 -0.55 -8.17
C VAL A 132 17.51 0.52 -7.07
N PRO A 133 18.64 1.25 -7.00
CA PRO A 133 18.95 2.14 -5.87
C PRO A 133 17.90 3.19 -5.53
N ASP A 134 17.13 3.66 -6.51
CA ASP A 134 16.15 4.74 -6.37
C ASP A 134 14.68 4.25 -6.48
N MET A 135 14.43 2.94 -6.40
CA MET A 135 13.09 2.36 -6.63
C MET A 135 12.00 2.96 -5.73
N ALA A 136 12.30 3.16 -4.45
CA ALA A 136 11.37 3.77 -3.50
C ALA A 136 11.00 5.21 -3.89
N ARG A 137 11.97 5.98 -4.41
CA ARG A 137 11.73 7.33 -4.93
C ARG A 137 10.87 7.29 -6.19
N ARG A 138 11.11 6.36 -7.12
CA ARG A 138 10.28 6.20 -8.33
C ARG A 138 8.84 5.84 -7.99
N VAL A 139 8.63 4.94 -7.04
CA VAL A 139 7.29 4.58 -6.56
C VAL A 139 6.58 5.79 -5.94
N GLN A 140 7.31 6.61 -5.17
CA GLN A 140 6.74 7.82 -4.59
C GLN A 140 6.37 8.85 -5.66
N ALA A 141 7.29 9.12 -6.59
CA ALA A 141 7.13 10.16 -7.60
C ALA A 141 6.02 9.83 -8.61
N SER A 142 5.83 8.54 -8.92
CA SER A 142 4.77 8.10 -9.83
C SER A 142 3.38 8.01 -9.19
N GLY A 143 3.28 7.96 -7.85
CA GLY A 143 2.02 7.72 -7.16
C GLY A 143 1.50 6.27 -7.22
N ARG A 144 2.19 5.38 -7.95
CA ARG A 144 1.87 3.94 -8.11
C ARG A 144 2.29 3.15 -6.88
N THR A 145 1.71 3.49 -5.74
CA THR A 145 2.17 3.10 -4.42
C THR A 145 1.48 1.86 -3.86
N GLY A 146 0.25 1.57 -4.27
CA GLY A 146 -0.65 0.67 -3.56
C GLY A 146 -1.24 1.31 -2.29
N TRP A 147 -2.00 0.52 -1.54
CA TRP A 147 -2.69 1.00 -0.33
C TRP A 147 -2.91 -0.09 0.70
N TYR A 148 -3.35 0.32 1.87
CA TYR A 148 -3.62 -0.59 2.98
C TYR A 148 -5.09 -0.60 3.35
N TYR A 149 -5.51 -1.75 3.85
CA TYR A 149 -6.77 -1.91 4.56
C TYR A 149 -6.54 -2.20 6.04
N ARG A 150 -7.48 -1.71 6.85
CA ARG A 150 -7.81 -2.29 8.16
C ARG A 150 -8.95 -3.30 8.01
N VAL A 151 -9.04 -4.25 8.93
CA VAL A 151 -10.09 -5.29 8.92
C VAL A 151 -11.23 -4.85 9.85
N ILE A 152 -12.43 -4.72 9.29
CA ILE A 152 -13.67 -4.38 10.03
C ILE A 152 -14.35 -5.67 10.49
N GLU A 153 -14.48 -6.64 9.59
CA GLU A 153 -14.98 -7.98 9.88
C GLU A 153 -13.92 -9.00 9.46
N THR A 154 -13.48 -9.84 10.39
CA THR A 154 -12.59 -10.97 10.07
C THR A 154 -13.34 -11.99 9.22
N GLY A 155 -12.62 -12.68 8.34
CA GLY A 155 -13.26 -13.66 7.46
C GLY A 155 -12.26 -14.56 6.76
N VAL A 156 -12.73 -15.18 5.68
CA VAL A 156 -11.93 -16.04 4.81
C VAL A 156 -11.99 -15.47 3.40
N VAL A 157 -10.84 -15.44 2.74
CA VAL A 157 -10.67 -14.96 1.37
C VAL A 157 -9.96 -16.01 0.53
N ALA A 158 -10.34 -16.13 -0.74
CA ALA A 158 -9.66 -16.95 -1.72
C ALA A 158 -9.43 -16.13 -3.01
N ALA A 159 -8.48 -16.57 -3.84
CA ALA A 159 -8.11 -15.86 -5.06
C ALA A 159 -9.26 -15.78 -6.10
N ASP A 160 -10.27 -16.63 -6.02
CA ASP A 160 -11.46 -16.58 -6.88
C ASP A 160 -12.54 -15.59 -6.40
N ASN A 161 -12.33 -14.95 -5.24
CA ASN A 161 -13.27 -13.99 -4.69
C ASN A 161 -13.20 -12.65 -5.46
N GLY A 162 -14.34 -11.96 -5.55
CA GLY A 162 -14.36 -10.57 -5.98
C GLY A 162 -14.15 -9.60 -4.82
N LEU A 163 -13.56 -8.45 -5.10
CA LEU A 163 -13.67 -7.27 -4.23
C LEU A 163 -14.91 -6.48 -4.65
N GLU A 164 -15.85 -6.31 -3.73
CA GLU A 164 -17.10 -5.59 -3.94
C GLU A 164 -17.12 -4.32 -3.08
N LEU A 165 -17.27 -3.15 -3.72
CA LEU A 165 -17.39 -1.89 -3.01
C LEU A 165 -18.77 -1.85 -2.33
N VAL A 166 -18.76 -1.81 -0.99
CA VAL A 166 -19.95 -1.73 -0.15
C VAL A 166 -20.34 -0.28 0.10
N GLU A 167 -19.37 0.57 0.43
CA GLU A 167 -19.60 1.96 0.79
C GLU A 167 -18.40 2.84 0.43
N ARG A 168 -18.69 4.08 0.03
CA ARG A 168 -17.70 5.13 -0.26
C ARG A 168 -18.06 6.41 0.50
N PRO A 169 -17.60 6.57 1.75
CA PRO A 169 -17.97 7.71 2.57
C PRO A 169 -17.28 9.03 2.15
N HIS A 170 -16.14 8.95 1.46
CA HIS A 170 -15.34 10.12 1.06
C HIS A 170 -14.99 10.11 -0.43
N PRO A 171 -15.97 10.25 -1.34
CA PRO A 171 -15.75 10.16 -2.79
C PRO A 171 -14.80 11.23 -3.34
N ASP A 172 -14.68 12.37 -2.66
CA ASP A 172 -13.76 13.46 -3.05
C ASP A 172 -12.31 13.23 -2.62
N TRP A 173 -12.03 12.12 -1.95
CA TRP A 173 -10.69 11.76 -1.46
C TRP A 173 -10.19 10.45 -2.07
N PRO A 174 -10.03 10.37 -3.41
CA PRO A 174 -9.27 9.28 -4.01
C PRO A 174 -7.83 9.31 -3.48
N LEU A 175 -7.21 8.14 -3.38
CA LEU A 175 -5.85 8.02 -2.87
C LEU A 175 -4.85 8.81 -3.73
N SER A 176 -5.09 8.98 -5.02
CA SER A 176 -4.29 9.82 -5.91
C SER A 176 -4.25 11.28 -5.48
N ARG A 177 -5.40 11.84 -5.05
CA ARG A 177 -5.48 13.20 -4.48
C ARG A 177 -4.72 13.30 -3.17
N LEU A 178 -4.88 12.31 -2.29
CA LEU A 178 -4.13 12.23 -1.03
C LEU A 178 -2.62 12.25 -1.32
N LEU A 179 -2.15 11.36 -2.18
CA LEU A 179 -0.74 11.23 -2.57
C LEU A 179 -0.20 12.51 -3.20
N HIS A 180 -0.98 13.18 -4.06
CA HIS A 180 -0.61 14.47 -4.65
C HIS A 180 -0.25 15.50 -3.57
N HIS A 181 -1.09 15.68 -2.55
CA HIS A 181 -0.83 16.63 -1.47
C HIS A 181 0.28 16.18 -0.50
N PHE A 182 0.67 14.90 -0.52
CA PHE A 182 1.83 14.45 0.27
C PHE A 182 3.16 14.52 -0.48
N TYR A 183 3.16 14.42 -1.80
CA TYR A 183 4.39 14.28 -2.59
C TYR A 183 4.63 15.38 -3.62
N VAL A 184 3.60 16.10 -4.07
CA VAL A 184 3.69 17.14 -5.11
C VAL A 184 3.37 18.51 -4.50
N ASP A 185 2.11 18.78 -4.16
CA ASP A 185 1.68 20.04 -3.56
C ASP A 185 1.62 19.93 -2.04
N ARG A 186 2.81 19.96 -1.44
CA ARG A 186 3.07 19.44 -0.09
C ARG A 186 2.64 20.37 1.04
N LEU A 187 2.36 21.63 0.74
CA LEU A 187 2.12 22.70 1.72
C LEU A 187 0.81 23.46 1.43
N ASP A 188 -0.08 22.92 0.60
CA ASP A 188 -1.44 23.44 0.45
C ASP A 188 -2.17 23.37 1.81
N ALA A 189 -2.37 24.54 2.42
CA ALA A 189 -2.95 24.65 3.74
C ALA A 189 -4.42 24.19 3.81
N ALA A 190 -5.20 24.36 2.73
CA ALA A 190 -6.59 23.94 2.69
C ALA A 190 -6.67 22.40 2.61
N ALA A 191 -5.88 21.80 1.72
CA ALA A 191 -5.79 20.35 1.60
C ALA A 191 -5.25 19.70 2.88
N LEU A 192 -4.16 20.22 3.47
CA LEU A 192 -3.60 19.67 4.70
C LEU A 192 -4.59 19.73 5.87
N ARG A 193 -5.38 20.81 5.99
CA ARG A 193 -6.43 20.92 7.01
C ARG A 193 -7.53 19.86 6.80
N ALA A 194 -7.95 19.64 5.57
CA ALA A 194 -8.96 18.64 5.25
C ALA A 194 -8.42 17.21 5.50
N ILE A 195 -7.17 16.93 5.13
CA ILE A 195 -6.51 15.65 5.41
C ILE A 195 -6.38 15.39 6.91
N ALA A 196 -6.01 16.39 7.71
CA ALA A 196 -5.94 16.27 9.16
C ALA A 196 -7.31 15.92 9.79
N GLY A 197 -8.42 16.29 9.15
CA GLY A 197 -9.79 16.01 9.58
C GLY A 197 -10.41 14.72 9.03
N LEU A 198 -9.75 14.02 8.10
CA LEU A 198 -10.28 12.79 7.47
C LEU A 198 -10.29 11.60 8.45
N ALA A 199 -11.37 11.44 9.21
CA ALA A 199 -11.44 10.48 10.32
C ALA A 199 -11.09 9.02 9.96
N PRO A 200 -11.45 8.46 8.79
CA PRO A 200 -11.05 7.11 8.41
C PRO A 200 -9.57 6.98 8.00
N LEU A 201 -8.84 8.08 7.84
CA LEU A 201 -7.41 8.03 7.57
C LEU A 201 -6.64 7.69 8.85
N THR A 202 -5.53 6.97 8.72
CA THR A 202 -4.71 6.63 9.89
C THR A 202 -4.18 7.86 10.62
N GLU A 203 -4.03 7.73 11.94
CA GLU A 203 -3.54 8.81 12.80
C GLU A 203 -2.18 9.36 12.35
N SER A 204 -1.27 8.49 11.89
CA SER A 204 0.05 8.91 11.45
C SER A 204 0.00 9.84 10.23
N TRP A 205 -0.94 9.63 9.30
CA TRP A 205 -1.12 10.49 8.12
C TRP A 205 -1.84 11.79 8.49
N ARG A 206 -2.85 11.74 9.35
CA ARG A 206 -3.51 12.96 9.85
C ARG A 206 -2.55 13.85 10.62
N ALA A 207 -1.76 13.27 11.54
CA ALA A 207 -0.73 13.98 12.29
C ALA A 207 0.40 14.51 11.41
N LEU A 208 0.75 13.80 10.32
CA LEU A 208 1.69 14.31 9.33
C LEU A 208 1.17 15.57 8.64
N ALA A 209 -0.10 15.56 8.20
CA ALA A 209 -0.72 16.73 7.58
C ALA A 209 -0.83 17.91 8.56
N ALA A 210 -1.27 17.66 9.79
CA ALA A 210 -1.34 18.67 10.85
C ALA A 210 0.04 19.27 11.16
N ARG A 211 1.09 18.44 11.21
CA ARG A 211 2.47 18.92 11.44
C ARG A 211 2.95 19.80 10.30
N ARG A 212 2.73 19.41 9.04
CA ARG A 212 3.10 20.25 7.88
C ARG A 212 2.35 21.58 7.87
N LEU A 213 1.06 21.54 8.22
CA LEU A 213 0.23 22.75 8.33
C LEU A 213 0.75 23.70 9.41
N ALA A 214 1.18 23.16 10.55
CA ALA A 214 1.71 23.96 11.66
C ALA A 214 3.13 24.48 11.42
N SER A 215 4.00 23.67 10.79
CA SER A 215 5.41 24.03 10.59
C SER A 215 5.69 24.78 9.29
N GLY A 216 4.80 24.68 8.29
CA GLY A 216 5.08 25.14 6.93
C GLY A 216 6.22 24.39 6.25
N ALA A 217 6.59 23.20 6.75
CA ALA A 217 7.77 22.47 6.31
C ALA A 217 7.48 20.98 6.05
N VAL A 218 8.17 20.43 5.06
CA VAL A 218 8.12 19.00 4.69
C VAL A 218 9.22 18.26 5.45
N GLU A 219 8.86 17.13 6.05
CA GLU A 219 9.79 16.23 6.72
C GLU A 219 10.81 15.62 5.76
N ASP A 220 11.98 15.27 6.28
CA ASP A 220 13.02 14.61 5.50
C ASP A 220 12.60 13.18 5.11
N TRP A 221 12.82 12.83 3.84
CA TRP A 221 12.53 11.51 3.28
C TRP A 221 13.76 10.62 3.11
N ARG A 222 14.98 11.17 3.21
CA ARG A 222 16.23 10.48 2.83
C ARG A 222 16.36 9.11 3.49
N ARG A 223 16.18 9.05 4.81
CA ARG A 223 16.22 7.79 5.57
C ARG A 223 15.18 6.78 5.10
N ARG A 224 13.94 7.22 4.85
CA ARG A 224 12.85 6.32 4.43
C ARG A 224 13.09 5.77 3.04
N LEU A 225 13.57 6.62 2.13
CA LEU A 225 13.80 6.27 0.73
C LEU A 225 15.15 5.59 0.48
N GLY A 226 16.05 5.59 1.46
CA GLY A 226 17.37 4.94 1.35
C GLY A 226 18.37 5.78 0.57
N GLU A 227 18.31 7.10 0.71
CA GLU A 227 19.15 8.09 0.00
C GLU A 227 20.28 8.63 0.88
N GLU A 228 20.47 8.03 2.05
CA GLU A 228 21.66 8.28 2.87
C GLU A 228 22.81 7.49 2.25
N GLY A 229 23.79 8.23 1.73
CA GLY A 229 25.04 7.69 1.15
C GLY A 229 25.91 7.00 2.19
#